data_AF-A0AAU2LDW7-F1
#
_entry.id   AF-A0AAU2LDW7-F1
#
_cell.length_a   1.000
_cell.length_b   1.000
_cell.length_c   1.000
_cell.angle_alpha   90.00
_cell.angle_beta   90.00
_cell.angle_gamma   90.00
#
_symmetry.space_group_name_H-M   'P 1'
#
loop_
_entity.id
_entity.type
_entity.pdbx_description
1 polymer ?
#
loop_
_entity_poly.entity_id
_entity_poly.type
_entity_poly.pdbx_seq_one_letter_code
_entity_poly.pdbx_strand_id
1 'polypeptide(L)'
;MFTLPLGDTAQLRPLEPWHAQEFLAHIDRARPHVDPWIPWATFSTDRASATTVLQRYADKQAGDAARIYGIWLDGTLVGGVMFTRFDSTSGVCEVGCWLEAAGEGRGLVTLACRALLDWAFAERGMSRAEWWVRAGNTRSVEVARRLGMTRDGVLRKHTAYRGERHDIEVWSVLTEEWPPAAEASAGGVPVCEVKAELDRLTHTLFGAFTNTGGSRPGLGAVREVFIPQGTIIANTGGTDAGPVVYDLDSFIAPREKMLTDGTLTEFSEWEVAERTEVFGSIAHRFSEYRKSGIRDGERFEGSGRKTIQFVRTPTGWRMSSMAWEDM
;
A
#
# COMPACT_ATOMS: atom_id res chain seq x y z
N MET A 1 24.34 7.36 11.69
CA MET A 1 22.91 7.50 12.02
C MET A 1 22.14 6.59 11.08
N PHE A 2 21.19 5.82 11.60
CA PHE A 2 20.36 4.93 10.80
C PHE A 2 19.15 5.69 10.26
N THR A 3 18.77 5.41 9.01
CA THR A 3 17.60 5.99 8.35
C THR A 3 16.79 4.86 7.75
N LEU A 4 15.46 4.93 7.87
CA LEU A 4 14.57 3.96 7.23
C LEU A 4 13.90 4.61 6.01
N PRO A 5 14.06 4.06 4.79
CA PRO A 5 13.35 4.55 3.62
C PRO A 5 11.83 4.38 3.76
N LEU A 6 11.06 5.39 3.36
CA LEU A 6 9.60 5.36 3.23
C LEU A 6 9.15 5.46 1.76
N GLY A 7 10.07 5.19 0.83
CA GLY A 7 9.95 5.40 -0.61
C GLY A 7 11.25 5.95 -1.18
N ASP A 8 11.24 6.34 -2.46
CA ASP A 8 12.44 6.80 -3.16
C ASP A 8 12.97 8.14 -2.64
N THR A 9 12.07 9.03 -2.22
CA THR A 9 12.38 10.39 -1.81
C THR A 9 12.10 10.68 -0.34
N ALA A 10 11.55 9.71 0.38
CA ALA A 10 11.12 9.89 1.76
C ALA A 10 11.85 8.97 2.74
N GLN A 11 12.15 9.48 3.93
CA GLN A 11 12.90 8.76 4.96
C GLN A 11 12.36 9.06 6.36
N LEU A 12 12.31 8.04 7.19
CA LEU A 12 12.07 8.12 8.62
C LEU A 12 13.41 8.15 9.36
N ARG A 13 13.59 9.12 10.25
CA ARG A 13 14.82 9.26 11.05
C ARG A 13 14.50 9.67 12.49
N PRO A 14 15.37 9.35 13.48
CA PRO A 14 15.23 9.88 14.83
C PRO A 14 15.20 11.42 14.83
N LEU A 15 14.22 12.01 15.52
CA LEU A 15 14.11 13.46 15.64
C LEU A 15 14.75 13.94 16.94
N GLU A 16 16.06 14.13 16.87
CA GLU A 16 16.94 14.49 17.99
C GLU A 16 16.94 15.98 18.35
N PRO A 17 17.35 16.38 19.58
CA PRO A 17 17.38 17.77 20.03
C PRO A 17 18.15 18.74 19.13
N TRP A 18 19.21 18.28 18.44
CA TRP A 18 19.99 19.11 17.53
C TRP A 18 19.24 19.51 16.26
N HIS A 19 18.12 18.84 15.94
CA HIS A 19 17.21 19.24 14.85
C HIS A 19 16.26 20.37 15.25
N ALA A 20 16.35 20.96 16.44
CA ALA A 20 15.38 21.95 16.94
C ALA A 20 15.08 23.10 15.97
N GLN A 21 16.08 23.58 15.23
CA GLN A 21 15.88 24.65 14.24
C GLN A 21 15.03 24.17 13.05
N GLU A 22 15.31 22.97 12.53
CA GLU A 22 14.57 22.37 11.43
C GLU A 22 13.15 22.00 11.86
N PHE A 23 13.01 21.43 13.06
CA PHE A 23 11.73 21.12 13.67
C PHE A 23 10.86 22.36 13.85
N LEU A 24 11.41 23.47 14.33
CA LEU A 24 10.68 24.74 14.43
C LEU A 24 10.21 25.22 13.05
N ALA A 25 11.09 25.21 12.05
CA ALA A 25 10.75 25.62 10.69
C ALA A 25 9.62 24.77 10.09
N HIS A 26 9.62 23.46 10.36
CA HIS A 26 8.53 22.57 10.01
C HIS A 26 7.23 22.90 10.75
N ILE A 27 7.29 23.09 12.07
CA ILE A 27 6.11 23.42 12.88
C ILE A 27 5.45 24.72 12.40
N ASP A 28 6.23 25.73 12.01
CA ASP A 28 5.67 26.97 11.47
C ASP A 28 4.90 26.77 10.17
N ARG A 29 5.35 25.87 9.28
CA ARG A 29 4.61 25.48 8.07
C ARG A 29 3.39 24.61 8.38
N ALA A 30 3.50 23.72 9.35
CA ALA A 30 2.46 22.77 9.72
C ALA A 30 1.34 23.39 10.56
N ARG A 31 1.61 24.52 11.23
CA ARG A 31 0.73 25.19 12.21
C ARG A 31 -0.74 25.27 11.78
N PRO A 32 -1.11 25.73 10.56
CA PRO A 32 -2.52 25.83 10.17
C PRO A 32 -3.26 24.48 10.14
N HIS A 33 -2.53 23.40 9.86
CA HIS A 33 -3.09 22.06 9.67
C HIS A 33 -3.06 21.22 10.94
N VAL A 34 -2.07 21.46 11.82
CA VAL A 34 -1.80 20.64 13.01
C VAL A 34 -2.48 21.22 14.26
N ASP A 35 -2.44 22.55 14.44
CA ASP A 35 -2.97 23.20 15.64
C ASP A 35 -4.45 22.98 15.90
N PRO A 36 -5.35 22.78 14.92
CA PRO A 36 -6.75 22.46 15.23
C PRO A 36 -6.93 21.13 15.98
N TRP A 37 -5.92 20.25 15.95
CA TRP A 37 -6.03 18.87 16.39
C TRP A 37 -5.13 18.53 17.56
N ILE A 38 -3.90 19.04 17.56
CA ILE A 38 -2.88 18.73 18.57
C ILE A 38 -2.09 19.99 18.94
N PRO A 39 -1.67 20.16 20.21
CA PRO A 39 -1.04 21.39 20.69
C PRO A 39 0.46 21.53 20.33
N TRP A 40 0.92 20.90 19.25
CA TRP A 40 2.35 20.85 18.90
C TRP A 40 2.94 22.23 18.61
N ALA A 41 2.23 23.06 17.85
CA ALA A 41 2.72 24.39 17.54
C ALA A 41 2.47 25.38 18.70
N THR A 42 1.52 25.09 19.60
CA THR A 42 1.39 25.83 20.87
C THR A 42 2.63 25.66 21.76
N PHE A 43 3.26 24.47 21.74
CA PHE A 43 4.44 24.18 22.57
C PHE A 43 5.78 24.50 21.91
N SER A 44 5.80 24.83 20.62
CA SER A 44 7.03 25.08 19.86
C SER A 44 6.90 26.39 19.07
N THR A 45 7.33 27.49 19.68
CA THR A 45 7.19 28.86 19.14
C THR A 45 8.52 29.54 18.87
N ASP A 46 9.60 28.96 19.39
CA ASP A 46 10.97 29.41 19.19
C ASP A 46 11.93 28.22 19.28
N ARG A 47 13.22 28.46 19.03
CA ARG A 47 14.23 27.39 19.05
C ARG A 47 14.39 26.75 20.44
N ALA A 48 14.22 27.51 21.52
CA ALA A 48 14.42 27.02 22.88
C ALA A 48 13.28 26.06 23.31
N SER A 49 12.05 26.43 23.00
CA SER A 49 10.86 25.60 23.19
C SER A 49 10.88 24.36 22.31
N ALA A 50 11.27 24.49 21.03
CA ALA A 50 11.52 23.35 20.14
C ALA A 50 12.58 22.39 20.71
N THR A 51 13.69 22.91 21.21
CA THR A 51 14.75 22.10 21.86
C THR A 51 14.19 21.38 23.09
N THR A 52 13.41 22.06 23.94
CA THR A 52 12.77 21.47 25.11
C THR A 52 11.83 20.31 24.75
N VAL A 53 11.04 20.45 23.68
CA VAL A 53 10.13 19.39 23.21
C VAL A 53 10.91 18.15 22.78
N LEU A 54 11.96 18.33 21.97
CA LEU A 54 12.78 17.22 21.48
C LEU A 54 13.61 16.58 22.61
N GLN A 55 14.16 17.38 23.53
CA GLN A 55 14.88 16.88 24.69
C GLN A 55 13.98 16.01 25.58
N ARG A 56 12.74 16.42 25.81
CA ARG A 56 11.77 15.62 26.57
C ARG A 56 11.55 14.23 25.94
N TYR A 57 11.50 14.14 24.61
CA TYR A 57 11.37 12.84 23.94
C TYR A 57 12.68 12.04 23.99
N ALA A 58 13.84 12.69 23.88
CA ALA A 58 15.13 12.03 24.04
C ALA A 58 15.27 11.42 25.45
N ASP A 59 14.90 12.15 26.49
CA ASP A 59 14.92 11.69 27.88
C ASP A 59 13.94 10.52 28.10
N LYS A 60 12.72 10.63 27.57
CA LYS A 60 11.74 9.54 27.62
C LYS A 60 12.19 8.30 26.84
N GLN A 61 12.89 8.49 25.73
CA GLN A 61 13.44 7.39 24.94
C GLN A 61 14.54 6.66 25.69
N ALA A 62 15.40 7.41 26.41
CA ALA A 62 16.40 6.83 27.29
C ALA A 62 15.76 6.01 28.43
N GLY A 63 14.59 6.43 28.91
CA GLY A 63 13.77 5.70 29.88
C GLY A 63 12.80 4.67 29.27
N ASP A 64 12.91 4.35 27.97
CA ASP A 64 12.05 3.41 27.24
C ASP A 64 10.54 3.73 27.26
N ALA A 65 10.17 4.99 27.51
CA ALA A 65 8.78 5.39 27.79
C ALA A 65 8.07 6.10 26.64
N ALA A 66 8.80 6.70 25.69
CA ALA A 66 8.27 7.38 24.50
C ALA A 66 9.40 7.63 23.50
N ARG A 67 9.08 7.82 22.22
CA ARG A 67 10.10 8.05 21.15
C ARG A 67 9.51 8.90 20.04
N ILE A 68 10.33 9.69 19.36
CA ILE A 68 9.90 10.55 18.25
C ILE A 68 10.79 10.42 17.03
N TYR A 69 10.15 10.40 15.86
CA TYR A 69 10.79 10.27 14.57
C TYR A 69 10.23 11.31 13.60
N GLY A 70 11.10 11.88 12.78
CA GLY A 70 10.74 12.81 11.73
C GLY A 70 10.62 12.10 10.39
N ILE A 71 9.73 12.61 9.54
CA ILE A 71 9.56 12.20 8.15
C ILE A 71 10.19 13.28 7.28
N TRP A 72 11.29 12.95 6.61
CA TRP A 72 11.92 13.80 5.61
C TRP A 72 11.45 13.41 4.22
N LEU A 73 10.97 14.38 3.44
CA LEU A 73 10.64 14.24 2.02
C LEU A 73 11.55 15.17 1.22
N ASP A 74 12.31 14.63 0.28
CA ASP A 74 13.29 15.38 -0.53
C ASP A 74 14.24 16.21 0.33
N GLY A 75 14.67 15.63 1.46
CA GLY A 75 15.58 16.28 2.41
C GLY A 75 14.93 17.33 3.33
N THR A 76 13.63 17.58 3.22
CA THR A 76 12.89 18.52 4.08
C THR A 76 12.04 17.77 5.11
N LEU A 77 12.15 18.11 6.40
CA LEU A 77 11.25 17.59 7.42
C LEU A 77 9.79 18.06 7.16
N VAL A 78 8.88 17.12 6.88
CA VAL A 78 7.47 17.40 6.54
C VAL A 78 6.47 16.88 7.57
N GLY A 79 6.93 16.19 8.61
CA GLY A 79 6.07 15.65 9.65
C GLY A 79 6.80 14.67 10.54
N GLY A 80 6.05 13.84 11.24
CA GLY A 80 6.64 12.79 12.04
C GLY A 80 5.63 11.85 12.66
N VAL A 81 6.18 10.80 13.27
CA VAL A 81 5.45 9.80 14.05
C VAL A 81 6.16 9.59 15.38
N MET A 82 5.43 9.10 16.36
CA MET A 82 5.96 8.92 17.71
C MET A 82 5.27 7.76 18.39
N PHE A 83 5.98 7.15 19.35
CA PHE A 83 5.31 6.54 20.48
C PHE A 83 5.09 7.63 21.51
N THR A 84 3.84 8.05 21.74
CA THR A 84 3.48 9.03 22.78
C THR A 84 3.61 8.40 24.17
N ARG A 85 3.35 7.09 24.24
CA ARG A 85 3.58 6.20 25.38
C ARG A 85 4.10 4.85 24.89
N PHE A 86 5.05 4.28 25.61
CA PHE A 86 5.58 2.95 25.39
C PHE A 86 5.73 2.28 26.76
N ASP A 87 4.90 1.29 27.05
CA ASP A 87 4.87 0.61 28.34
C ASP A 87 5.12 -0.87 28.14
N SER A 88 6.39 -1.25 28.18
CA SER A 88 6.82 -2.63 27.97
C SER A 88 6.40 -3.57 29.09
N THR A 89 6.04 -3.05 30.27
CA THR A 89 5.58 -3.87 31.39
C THR A 89 4.15 -4.33 31.17
N SER A 90 3.26 -3.45 30.68
CA SER A 90 1.89 -3.85 30.31
C SER A 90 1.79 -4.41 28.89
N GLY A 91 2.81 -4.22 28.05
CA GLY A 91 2.81 -4.63 26.65
C GLY A 91 2.00 -3.68 25.75
N VAL A 92 1.73 -2.45 26.22
CA VAL A 92 0.88 -1.48 25.50
C VAL A 92 1.72 -0.28 25.05
N CYS A 93 1.55 0.10 23.78
CA CYS A 93 2.12 1.33 23.24
C CYS A 93 1.03 2.19 22.59
N GLU A 94 1.27 3.49 22.48
CA GLU A 94 0.39 4.44 21.79
C GLU A 94 1.17 5.13 20.68
N VAL A 95 0.65 5.11 19.46
CA VAL A 95 1.25 5.76 18.29
C VAL A 95 0.52 7.04 17.97
N GLY A 96 1.28 8.09 17.67
CA GLY A 96 0.77 9.37 17.20
C GLY A 96 1.51 9.87 15.96
N CYS A 97 0.91 10.80 15.23
CA CYS A 97 1.52 11.42 14.06
C CYS A 97 1.15 12.89 13.89
N TRP A 98 1.92 13.58 13.07
CA TRP A 98 1.56 14.87 12.50
C TRP A 98 2.22 15.03 11.12
N LEU A 99 1.63 15.87 10.27
CA LEU A 99 2.09 16.08 8.90
C LEU A 99 1.70 17.47 8.42
N GLU A 100 2.58 18.13 7.68
CA GLU A 100 2.23 19.36 6.95
C GLU A 100 1.62 19.04 5.58
N ALA A 101 0.96 20.04 4.96
CA ALA A 101 0.26 19.88 3.69
C ALA A 101 1.14 19.29 2.57
N ALA A 102 2.42 19.63 2.50
CA ALA A 102 3.35 19.15 1.48
C ALA A 102 3.61 17.63 1.54
N GLY A 103 3.43 17.01 2.71
CA GLY A 103 3.60 15.56 2.90
C GLY A 103 2.34 14.76 2.61
N GLU A 104 1.19 15.40 2.39
CA GLU A 104 -0.11 14.73 2.25
C GLU A 104 -0.25 13.97 0.92
N GLY A 105 -1.20 13.03 0.86
CA GLY A 105 -1.51 12.26 -0.36
C GLY A 105 -0.48 11.19 -0.73
N ARG A 106 0.59 11.04 0.05
CA ARG A 106 1.73 10.14 -0.23
C ARG A 106 1.81 8.90 0.67
N GLY A 107 0.85 8.73 1.59
CA GLY A 107 0.85 7.59 2.53
C GLY A 107 1.97 7.58 3.57
N LEU A 108 2.79 8.63 3.67
CA LEU A 108 4.01 8.68 4.50
C LEU A 108 3.77 8.33 5.98
N VAL A 109 2.70 8.87 6.57
CA VAL A 109 2.35 8.58 7.97
C VAL A 109 2.01 7.10 8.15
N THR A 110 1.22 6.51 7.25
CA THR A 110 0.85 5.09 7.33
C THR A 110 2.08 4.19 7.22
N LEU A 111 2.98 4.49 6.29
CA LEU A 111 4.25 3.76 6.13
C LEU A 111 5.13 3.88 7.38
N ALA A 112 5.28 5.09 7.92
CA ALA A 112 6.07 5.35 9.12
C ALA A 112 5.49 4.66 10.36
N CYS A 113 4.18 4.76 10.58
CA CYS A 113 3.52 4.08 11.69
C CYS A 113 3.60 2.56 11.57
N ARG A 114 3.47 2.00 10.36
CA ARG A 114 3.65 0.56 10.12
C ARG A 114 5.05 0.10 10.54
N ALA A 115 6.10 0.84 10.15
CA ALA A 115 7.46 0.51 10.59
C ALA A 115 7.64 0.54 12.11
N LEU A 116 7.02 1.51 12.80
CA LEU A 116 7.02 1.56 14.27
C LEU A 116 6.31 0.33 14.87
N LEU A 117 5.14 -0.01 14.34
CA LEU A 117 4.32 -1.12 14.85
C LEU A 117 4.95 -2.49 14.55
N ASP A 118 5.54 -2.67 13.37
CA ASP A 118 6.31 -3.87 13.02
C ASP A 118 7.41 -4.11 14.07
N TRP A 119 8.17 -3.07 14.40
CA TRP A 119 9.19 -3.15 15.45
C TRP A 119 8.59 -3.38 16.85
N ALA A 120 7.50 -2.70 17.20
CA ALA A 120 6.86 -2.85 18.51
C ALA A 120 6.34 -4.28 18.74
N PHE A 121 5.71 -4.88 17.74
CA PHE A 121 5.19 -6.24 17.83
C PHE A 121 6.29 -7.29 17.68
N ALA A 122 7.08 -7.24 16.61
CA ALA A 122 8.04 -8.30 16.29
C ALA A 122 9.28 -8.28 17.21
N GLU A 123 9.84 -7.10 17.48
CA GLU A 123 11.12 -6.99 18.21
C GLU A 123 10.90 -6.72 19.70
N ARG A 124 9.87 -5.94 20.04
CA ARG A 124 9.61 -5.55 21.42
C ARG A 124 8.57 -6.41 22.12
N GLY A 125 7.83 -7.25 21.39
CA GLY A 125 6.82 -8.13 21.96
C GLY A 125 5.66 -7.39 22.62
N MET A 126 5.30 -6.20 22.12
CA MET A 126 4.09 -5.51 22.56
C MET A 126 2.87 -6.38 22.23
N SER A 127 1.83 -6.36 23.05
CA SER A 127 0.58 -7.08 22.80
C SER A 127 -0.47 -6.19 22.11
N ARG A 128 -0.36 -4.87 22.30
CA ARG A 128 -1.38 -3.91 21.87
C ARG A 128 -0.77 -2.56 21.50
N ALA A 129 -1.23 -2.02 20.38
CA ALA A 129 -0.96 -0.65 20.00
C ALA A 129 -2.24 0.17 19.93
N GLU A 130 -2.21 1.38 20.49
CA GLU A 130 -3.35 2.28 20.56
C GLU A 130 -3.14 3.53 19.71
N TRP A 131 -4.25 4.14 19.32
CA TRP A 131 -4.31 5.41 18.60
C TRP A 131 -5.43 6.26 19.17
N TRP A 132 -5.05 7.37 19.80
CA TRP A 132 -5.98 8.26 20.47
C TRP A 132 -6.16 9.52 19.61
N VAL A 133 -7.39 9.75 19.17
CA VAL A 133 -7.69 10.81 18.19
C VAL A 133 -8.91 11.61 18.61
N ARG A 134 -8.84 12.94 18.47
CA ARG A 134 -10.00 13.81 18.67
C ARG A 134 -11.11 13.43 17.69
N ALA A 135 -12.32 13.20 18.21
CA ALA A 135 -13.49 12.92 17.39
C ALA A 135 -13.69 14.03 16.35
N GLY A 136 -13.95 13.66 15.09
CA GLY A 136 -14.05 14.58 13.97
C GLY A 136 -12.73 14.87 13.25
N ASN A 137 -11.57 14.40 13.74
CA ASN A 137 -10.33 14.40 12.96
C ASN A 137 -10.33 13.24 11.95
N THR A 138 -11.12 13.38 10.89
CA THR A 138 -11.34 12.33 9.88
C THR A 138 -10.03 11.84 9.26
N ARG A 139 -9.05 12.72 9.09
CA ARG A 139 -7.74 12.38 8.50
C ARG A 139 -6.96 11.42 9.39
N SER A 140 -6.90 11.69 10.68
CA SER A 140 -6.18 10.84 11.64
C SER A 140 -6.93 9.53 11.91
N VAL A 141 -8.28 9.56 11.96
CA VAL A 141 -9.10 8.35 12.02
C VAL A 141 -8.83 7.44 10.82
N GLU A 142 -8.71 8.01 9.62
CA GLU A 142 -8.43 7.23 8.42
C GLU A 142 -7.03 6.60 8.41
N VAL A 143 -6.06 7.20 9.08
CA VAL A 143 -4.74 6.56 9.32
C VAL A 143 -4.91 5.33 10.20
N ALA A 144 -5.63 5.43 11.32
CA ALA A 144 -5.88 4.29 12.21
C ALA A 144 -6.56 3.12 11.45
N ARG A 145 -7.57 3.42 10.62
CA ARG A 145 -8.23 2.41 9.78
C ARG A 145 -7.29 1.74 8.80
N ARG A 146 -6.43 2.50 8.10
CA ARG A 146 -5.43 1.94 7.17
C ARG A 146 -4.38 1.08 7.85
N LEU A 147 -4.14 1.30 9.15
CA LEU A 147 -3.31 0.44 9.99
C LEU A 147 -4.06 -0.81 10.48
N GLY A 148 -5.32 -1.01 10.08
CA GLY A 148 -6.11 -2.17 10.51
C GLY A 148 -6.63 -2.05 11.95
N MET A 149 -6.60 -0.85 12.55
CA MET A 149 -7.08 -0.66 13.91
C MET A 149 -8.61 -0.68 13.99
N THR A 150 -9.11 -1.23 15.09
CA THR A 150 -10.53 -1.25 15.47
C THR A 150 -10.82 -0.13 16.47
N ARG A 151 -12.01 0.48 16.38
CA ARG A 151 -12.45 1.50 17.35
C ARG A 151 -13.00 0.82 18.60
N ASP A 152 -12.30 1.01 19.72
CA ASP A 152 -12.71 0.45 21.01
C ASP A 152 -13.82 1.27 21.67
N GLY A 153 -13.79 2.59 21.48
CA GLY A 153 -14.80 3.46 22.11
C GLY A 153 -14.57 4.95 21.96
N VAL A 154 -15.35 5.72 22.73
CA VAL A 154 -15.24 7.19 22.82
C VAL A 154 -15.21 7.62 24.27
N LEU A 155 -14.18 8.39 24.61
CA LEU A 155 -14.07 9.11 25.86
C LEU A 155 -14.72 10.49 25.70
N ARG A 156 -15.93 10.64 26.23
CA ARG A 156 -16.72 11.89 26.11
C ARG A 156 -16.10 13.03 26.93
N LYS A 157 -15.94 14.20 26.32
CA LYS A 157 -15.40 15.44 26.94
C LYS A 157 -14.06 15.23 27.67
N HIS A 158 -13.24 14.30 27.18
CA HIS A 158 -12.01 13.87 27.84
C HIS A 158 -10.95 14.99 27.89
N THR A 159 -10.65 15.59 26.73
CA THR A 159 -9.51 16.52 26.60
C THR A 159 -9.98 17.96 26.45
N ALA A 160 -9.46 18.87 27.27
CA ALA A 160 -9.68 20.30 27.11
C ALA A 160 -8.67 20.89 26.11
N TYR A 161 -9.16 21.55 25.07
CA TYR A 161 -8.33 22.23 24.10
C TYR A 161 -9.03 23.47 23.56
N ARG A 162 -8.33 24.62 23.57
CA ARG A 162 -8.84 25.94 23.18
C ARG A 162 -10.16 26.34 23.87
N GLY A 163 -10.25 26.09 25.18
CA GLY A 163 -11.40 26.45 25.99
C GLY A 163 -12.60 25.51 25.92
N GLU A 164 -12.54 24.47 25.07
CA GLU A 164 -13.62 23.49 24.91
C GLU A 164 -13.14 22.09 25.27
N ARG A 165 -14.04 21.25 25.77
CA ARG A 165 -13.78 19.82 26.00
C ARG A 165 -14.22 19.01 24.80
N HIS A 166 -13.33 18.15 24.32
CA HIS A 166 -13.52 17.34 23.12
C HIS A 166 -13.58 15.86 23.45
N ASP A 167 -14.35 15.13 22.64
CA ASP A 167 -14.40 13.69 22.67
C ASP A 167 -13.13 13.10 22.03
N ILE A 168 -12.65 11.98 22.57
CA ILE A 168 -11.52 11.22 22.02
C ILE A 168 -12.01 9.84 21.60
N GLU A 169 -11.79 9.47 20.35
CA GLU A 169 -11.92 8.09 19.89
C GLU A 169 -10.64 7.33 20.22
N VAL A 170 -10.80 6.16 20.83
CA VAL A 170 -9.70 5.24 21.10
C VAL A 170 -9.79 4.09 20.11
N TRP A 171 -8.71 3.89 19.38
CA TRP A 171 -8.54 2.82 18.41
C TRP A 171 -7.38 1.93 18.83
N SER A 172 -7.43 0.65 18.44
CA SER A 172 -6.35 -0.29 18.75
C SER A 172 -6.18 -1.39 17.73
N VAL A 173 -5.02 -2.01 17.73
CA VAL A 173 -4.72 -3.27 17.04
C VAL A 173 -3.92 -4.17 17.96
N LEU A 174 -4.24 -5.46 17.95
CA LEU A 174 -3.56 -6.49 18.73
C LEU A 174 -2.44 -7.13 17.91
N THR A 175 -1.45 -7.70 18.59
CA THR A 175 -0.33 -8.36 17.90
C THR A 175 -0.78 -9.53 17.02
N GLU A 176 -1.85 -10.23 17.36
CA GLU A 176 -2.39 -11.36 16.59
C GLU A 176 -3.17 -10.90 15.34
N GLU A 177 -3.61 -9.64 15.33
CA GLU A 177 -4.30 -9.00 14.21
C GLU A 177 -3.30 -8.31 13.26
N TRP A 178 -2.06 -8.14 13.71
CA TRP A 178 -1.02 -7.46 12.95
C TRP A 178 -0.33 -8.41 11.96
N PRO A 179 -0.32 -8.11 10.65
CA PRO A 179 0.33 -8.97 9.68
C PRO A 179 1.86 -8.96 9.87
N PRO A 180 2.54 -10.11 9.78
CA PRO A 180 3.99 -10.19 9.99
C PRO A 180 4.78 -9.37 8.96
N ALA A 181 5.87 -8.73 9.40
CA ALA A 181 6.71 -7.83 8.60
C ALA A 181 7.41 -8.48 7.38
N ALA A 182 7.35 -9.81 7.25
CA ALA A 182 7.97 -10.58 6.18
C ALA A 182 7.30 -10.38 4.80
N GLU A 183 6.19 -9.65 4.70
CA GLU A 183 5.57 -9.29 3.42
C GLU A 183 6.04 -7.93 2.86
N ALA A 184 6.88 -7.16 3.57
CA ALA A 184 7.21 -5.78 3.19
C ALA A 184 8.71 -5.46 3.01
N SER A 185 9.64 -6.43 3.13
CA SER A 185 11.08 -6.14 3.10
C SER A 185 11.88 -6.98 2.10
N ALA A 186 11.77 -6.62 0.82
CA ALA A 186 12.89 -6.74 -0.12
C ALA A 186 12.88 -5.47 -0.99
N GLY A 187 13.97 -4.68 -0.95
CA GLY A 187 14.09 -3.37 -1.59
C GLY A 187 13.48 -3.33 -2.99
N GLY A 188 12.41 -2.56 -3.14
CA GLY A 188 11.65 -2.46 -4.37
C GLY A 188 10.54 -1.42 -4.20
N VAL A 189 10.29 -0.72 -5.30
CA VAL A 189 9.11 0.09 -5.64
C VAL A 189 7.92 -0.16 -4.68
N PRO A 190 7.29 0.88 -4.10
CA PRO A 190 6.16 0.75 -3.18
C PRO A 190 5.12 -0.26 -3.69
N VAL A 191 4.55 -1.08 -2.81
CA VAL A 191 3.55 -2.12 -3.19
C VAL A 191 2.40 -1.54 -4.02
N CYS A 192 2.01 -0.27 -3.80
CA CYS A 192 0.98 0.38 -4.63
C CYS A 192 1.46 0.69 -6.06
N GLU A 193 2.73 1.03 -6.25
CA GLU A 193 3.32 1.27 -7.57
C GLU A 193 3.58 -0.06 -8.30
N VAL A 194 4.01 -1.10 -7.57
CA VAL A 194 4.09 -2.46 -8.13
C VAL A 194 2.69 -2.91 -8.56
N LYS A 195 1.68 -2.80 -7.69
CA LYS A 195 0.31 -3.16 -8.04
C LYS A 195 -0.16 -2.39 -9.27
N ALA A 196 0.09 -1.09 -9.36
CA ALA A 196 -0.30 -0.29 -10.53
C ALA A 196 0.43 -0.72 -11.81
N GLU A 197 1.68 -1.19 -11.72
CA GLU A 197 2.39 -1.79 -12.85
C GLU A 197 1.78 -3.14 -13.26
N LEU A 198 1.49 -4.03 -12.29
CA LEU A 198 0.85 -5.32 -12.55
C LEU A 198 -0.57 -5.16 -13.10
N ASP A 199 -1.33 -4.17 -12.64
CA ASP A 199 -2.64 -3.79 -13.17
C ASP A 199 -2.53 -3.37 -14.64
N ARG A 200 -1.53 -2.56 -15.00
CA ARG A 200 -1.29 -2.15 -16.40
C ARG A 200 -0.90 -3.33 -17.30
N LEU A 201 -0.03 -4.22 -16.84
CA LEU A 201 0.36 -5.42 -17.59
C LEU A 201 -0.85 -6.32 -17.83
N THR A 202 -1.67 -6.52 -16.78
CA THR A 202 -2.89 -7.34 -16.86
C THR A 202 -3.91 -6.72 -17.81
N HIS A 203 -4.17 -5.42 -17.69
CA HIS A 203 -5.08 -4.70 -18.60
C HIS A 203 -4.63 -4.79 -20.06
N THR A 204 -3.32 -4.66 -20.30
CA THR A 204 -2.73 -4.81 -21.64
C THR A 204 -2.94 -6.21 -22.20
N LEU A 205 -2.77 -7.26 -21.37
CA LEU A 205 -3.03 -8.64 -21.77
C LEU A 205 -4.50 -8.86 -22.16
N PHE A 206 -5.46 -8.45 -21.32
CA PHE A 206 -6.89 -8.59 -21.63
C PHE A 206 -7.27 -7.84 -22.90
N GLY A 207 -6.79 -6.60 -23.05
CA GLY A 207 -7.06 -5.77 -24.22
C GLY A 207 -6.44 -6.29 -25.52
N ALA A 208 -5.41 -7.14 -25.46
CA ALA A 208 -4.70 -7.65 -26.64
C ALA A 208 -5.61 -8.46 -27.59
N PHE A 209 -6.68 -9.06 -27.05
CA PHE A 209 -7.60 -9.91 -27.81
C PHE A 209 -8.84 -9.15 -28.31
N THR A 210 -9.08 -7.92 -27.87
CA THR A 210 -10.29 -7.17 -28.19
C THR A 210 -10.34 -6.77 -29.67
N ASN A 211 -11.46 -7.02 -30.34
CA ASN A 211 -11.71 -6.61 -31.74
C ASN A 211 -13.12 -5.99 -31.95
N THR A 212 -13.68 -5.40 -30.91
CA THR A 212 -14.99 -4.72 -30.96
C THR A 212 -14.97 -3.46 -31.83
N GLY A 213 -16.09 -3.16 -32.49
CA GLY A 213 -16.27 -1.93 -33.27
C GLY A 213 -15.28 -1.77 -34.42
N GLY A 214 -14.78 -2.88 -34.98
CA GLY A 214 -13.79 -2.87 -36.07
C GLY A 214 -12.34 -2.58 -35.62
N SER A 215 -12.07 -2.59 -34.31
CA SER A 215 -10.69 -2.52 -33.81
C SER A 215 -9.90 -3.77 -34.21
N ARG A 216 -8.60 -3.60 -34.50
CA ARG A 216 -7.70 -4.73 -34.77
C ARG A 216 -7.12 -5.25 -33.45
N PRO A 217 -7.05 -6.58 -33.24
CA PRO A 217 -6.45 -7.14 -32.05
C PRO A 217 -4.94 -6.81 -31.98
N GLY A 218 -4.47 -6.51 -30.76
CA GLY A 218 -3.10 -6.07 -30.47
C GLY A 218 -2.20 -7.19 -29.96
N LEU A 219 -2.21 -8.36 -30.60
CA LEU A 219 -1.58 -9.58 -30.08
C LEU A 219 -0.05 -9.49 -29.90
N GLY A 220 0.61 -8.52 -30.53
CA GLY A 220 2.01 -8.19 -30.26
C GLY A 220 2.27 -7.84 -28.79
N ALA A 221 1.28 -7.23 -28.12
CA ALA A 221 1.37 -6.83 -26.72
C ALA A 221 1.57 -8.04 -25.77
N VAL A 222 1.13 -9.24 -26.15
CA VAL A 222 1.38 -10.47 -25.37
C VAL A 222 2.88 -10.73 -25.23
N ARG A 223 3.67 -10.48 -26.28
CA ARG A 223 5.14 -10.64 -26.22
C ARG A 223 5.83 -9.55 -25.41
N GLU A 224 5.18 -8.39 -25.25
CA GLU A 224 5.72 -7.27 -24.48
C GLU A 224 5.49 -7.45 -22.98
N VAL A 225 4.36 -8.04 -22.58
CA VAL A 225 3.99 -8.23 -21.16
C VAL A 225 4.56 -9.52 -20.56
N PHE A 226 4.85 -10.54 -21.37
CA PHE A 226 5.51 -11.77 -20.91
C PHE A 226 7.04 -11.69 -21.03
N ILE A 227 7.74 -12.51 -20.24
CA ILE A 227 9.13 -12.87 -20.56
C ILE A 227 9.17 -13.76 -21.81
N PRO A 228 10.28 -13.82 -22.57
CA PRO A 228 10.34 -14.62 -23.80
C PRO A 228 10.01 -16.10 -23.61
N GLN A 229 10.31 -16.67 -22.44
CA GLN A 229 10.02 -18.07 -22.08
C GLN A 229 8.68 -18.22 -21.32
N GLY A 230 7.77 -17.26 -21.45
CA GLY A 230 6.50 -17.27 -20.75
C GLY A 230 5.61 -18.45 -21.17
N THR A 231 4.94 -19.05 -20.19
CA THR A 231 4.07 -20.22 -20.42
C THR A 231 2.61 -19.86 -20.18
N ILE A 232 1.74 -20.28 -21.10
CA ILE A 232 0.30 -20.05 -21.02
C ILE A 232 -0.43 -21.40 -20.99
N ILE A 233 -1.31 -21.61 -20.01
CA ILE A 233 -1.91 -22.91 -19.70
C ILE A 233 -3.44 -22.80 -19.76
N ALA A 234 -4.06 -23.52 -20.69
CA ALA A 234 -5.52 -23.67 -20.74
C ALA A 234 -5.94 -24.91 -19.97
N ASN A 235 -6.78 -24.75 -18.95
CA ASN A 235 -7.34 -25.86 -18.18
C ASN A 235 -8.87 -25.90 -18.28
N THR A 236 -9.40 -25.78 -19.49
CA THR A 236 -10.85 -25.66 -19.76
C THR A 236 -11.54 -27.00 -20.04
N GLY A 237 -10.80 -28.12 -20.04
CA GLY A 237 -11.31 -29.44 -20.45
C GLY A 237 -11.73 -30.37 -19.32
N GLY A 238 -11.77 -29.89 -18.07
CA GLY A 238 -12.03 -30.73 -16.89
C GLY A 238 -10.90 -31.73 -16.59
N THR A 239 -11.14 -32.65 -15.65
CA THR A 239 -10.11 -33.60 -15.17
C THR A 239 -9.64 -34.61 -16.22
N ASP A 240 -10.44 -34.84 -17.27
CA ASP A 240 -10.23 -35.96 -18.20
C ASP A 240 -9.39 -35.57 -19.44
N ALA A 241 -9.36 -34.28 -19.80
CA ALA A 241 -8.63 -33.79 -20.97
C ALA A 241 -7.20 -33.31 -20.65
N GLY A 242 -6.90 -33.05 -19.37
CA GLY A 242 -5.64 -32.46 -18.92
C GLY A 242 -5.43 -31.01 -19.41
N PRO A 243 -4.41 -30.31 -18.88
CA PRO A 243 -4.10 -28.95 -19.29
C PRO A 243 -3.41 -28.92 -20.65
N VAL A 244 -3.74 -27.93 -21.48
CA VAL A 244 -3.01 -27.62 -22.72
C VAL A 244 -2.02 -26.50 -22.45
N VAL A 245 -0.74 -26.75 -22.72
CA VAL A 245 0.36 -25.82 -22.46
C VAL A 245 0.83 -25.20 -23.77
N TYR A 246 0.97 -23.88 -23.79
CA TYR A 246 1.45 -23.09 -24.91
C TYR A 246 2.69 -22.29 -24.51
N ASP A 247 3.61 -22.15 -25.45
CA ASP A 247 4.52 -20.99 -25.48
C ASP A 247 3.78 -19.76 -26.07
N LEU A 248 4.43 -18.59 -26.07
CA LEU A 248 3.78 -17.36 -26.54
C LEU A 248 3.36 -17.42 -28.01
N ASP A 249 4.19 -17.99 -28.90
CA ASP A 249 3.93 -17.99 -30.33
C ASP A 249 2.81 -18.98 -30.71
N SER A 250 2.85 -20.19 -30.15
CA SER A 250 1.80 -21.20 -30.31
C SER A 250 0.48 -20.78 -29.68
N PHE A 251 0.50 -19.91 -28.67
CA PHE A 251 -0.70 -19.31 -28.12
C PHE A 251 -1.29 -18.21 -29.02
N ILE A 252 -0.43 -17.32 -29.54
CA ILE A 252 -0.84 -16.13 -30.31
C ILE A 252 -1.34 -16.51 -31.71
N ALA A 253 -0.60 -17.31 -32.47
CA ALA A 253 -0.87 -17.51 -33.89
C ALA A 253 -2.29 -18.04 -34.22
N PRO A 254 -2.84 -19.03 -33.49
CA PRO A 254 -4.21 -19.49 -33.73
C PRO A 254 -5.26 -18.41 -33.44
N ARG A 255 -5.04 -17.61 -32.39
CA ARG A 255 -5.97 -16.56 -31.94
C ARG A 255 -5.94 -15.36 -32.87
N GLU A 256 -4.77 -15.01 -33.40
CA GLU A 256 -4.61 -13.99 -34.43
C GLU A 256 -5.44 -14.30 -35.65
N LYS A 257 -5.35 -15.54 -36.13
CA LYS A 257 -6.16 -16.01 -37.25
C LYS A 257 -7.66 -15.88 -36.95
N MET A 258 -8.13 -16.45 -35.84
CA MET A 258 -9.55 -16.42 -35.45
C MET A 258 -10.12 -15.00 -35.27
N LEU A 259 -9.33 -14.07 -34.74
CA LEU A 259 -9.76 -12.69 -34.50
C LEU A 259 -9.71 -11.81 -35.76
N THR A 260 -9.13 -12.31 -36.86
CA THR A 260 -8.92 -11.53 -38.11
C THR A 260 -9.60 -12.14 -39.33
N ASP A 261 -9.92 -13.44 -39.33
CA ASP A 261 -10.57 -14.14 -40.46
C ASP A 261 -12.10 -14.13 -40.40
N GLY A 262 -12.67 -13.53 -39.35
CA GLY A 262 -14.12 -13.42 -39.16
C GLY A 262 -14.73 -14.55 -38.32
N THR A 263 -13.95 -15.55 -37.90
CA THR A 263 -14.43 -16.61 -37.00
C THR A 263 -14.85 -16.06 -35.63
N LEU A 264 -14.11 -15.09 -35.09
CA LEU A 264 -14.41 -14.46 -33.81
C LEU A 264 -14.42 -12.93 -33.94
N THR A 265 -15.61 -12.33 -33.89
CA THR A 265 -15.82 -10.89 -34.05
C THR A 265 -16.52 -10.28 -32.84
N GLU A 266 -16.43 -8.95 -32.69
CA GLU A 266 -16.97 -8.23 -31.53
C GLU A 266 -16.55 -8.84 -30.18
N PHE A 267 -15.36 -9.44 -30.15
CA PHE A 267 -14.84 -10.13 -29.00
C PHE A 267 -14.18 -9.15 -28.04
N SER A 268 -14.50 -9.31 -26.77
CA SER A 268 -13.86 -8.62 -25.66
C SER A 268 -13.81 -9.54 -24.46
N GLU A 269 -12.75 -9.41 -23.68
CA GLU A 269 -12.59 -10.07 -22.41
C GLU A 269 -12.07 -9.06 -21.39
N TRP A 270 -12.65 -9.06 -20.19
CA TRP A 270 -12.32 -8.09 -19.16
C TRP A 270 -12.37 -8.72 -17.77
N GLU A 271 -11.51 -8.20 -16.90
CA GLU A 271 -11.44 -8.58 -15.49
C GLU A 271 -12.62 -7.95 -14.72
N VAL A 272 -13.28 -8.73 -13.87
CA VAL A 272 -14.39 -8.28 -13.02
C VAL A 272 -14.02 -8.21 -11.54
N ALA A 273 -13.07 -9.02 -11.09
CA ALA A 273 -12.52 -8.98 -9.75
C ALA A 273 -11.08 -9.47 -9.77
N GLU A 274 -10.26 -9.01 -8.83
CA GLU A 274 -8.87 -9.40 -8.72
C GLU A 274 -8.37 -9.43 -7.27
N ARG A 275 -7.38 -10.29 -7.02
CA ARG A 275 -6.53 -10.26 -5.84
C ARG A 275 -5.09 -10.41 -6.29
N THR A 276 -4.24 -9.44 -5.94
CA THR A 276 -2.81 -9.44 -6.24
C THR A 276 -1.99 -9.55 -4.95
N GLU A 277 -1.08 -10.51 -4.91
CA GLU A 277 -0.14 -10.76 -3.82
C GLU A 277 1.29 -10.53 -4.33
N VAL A 278 2.08 -9.72 -3.64
CA VAL A 278 3.44 -9.34 -4.04
C VAL A 278 4.44 -9.81 -2.99
N PHE A 279 5.46 -10.56 -3.41
CA PHE A 279 6.52 -11.07 -2.56
C PHE A 279 7.89 -10.65 -3.11
N GLY A 280 8.32 -9.42 -2.77
CA GLY A 280 9.59 -8.87 -3.23
C GLY A 280 9.67 -8.75 -4.77
N SER A 281 10.40 -9.66 -5.42
CA SER A 281 10.61 -9.66 -6.89
C SER A 281 9.73 -10.67 -7.64
N ILE A 282 8.75 -11.28 -6.97
CA ILE A 282 7.72 -12.11 -7.59
C ILE A 282 6.34 -11.63 -7.14
N ALA A 283 5.30 -11.89 -7.94
CA ALA A 283 3.92 -11.61 -7.57
C ALA A 283 2.97 -12.61 -8.21
N HIS A 284 1.77 -12.73 -7.64
CA HIS A 284 0.71 -13.58 -8.14
C HIS A 284 -0.60 -12.80 -8.18
N ARG A 285 -1.34 -12.89 -9.29
CA ARG A 285 -2.68 -12.33 -9.42
C ARG A 285 -3.69 -13.42 -9.67
N PHE A 286 -4.79 -13.34 -8.95
CA PHE A 286 -5.99 -14.15 -9.14
C PHE A 286 -7.07 -13.24 -9.71
N SER A 287 -7.57 -13.57 -10.90
CA SER A 287 -8.51 -12.75 -11.65
C SER A 287 -9.78 -13.54 -11.93
N GLU A 288 -10.94 -12.95 -11.66
CA GLU A 288 -12.20 -13.39 -12.25
C GLU A 288 -12.45 -12.56 -13.50
N TYR A 289 -12.85 -13.19 -14.61
CA TYR A 289 -13.09 -12.48 -15.86
C TYR A 289 -14.44 -12.83 -16.47
N ARG A 290 -14.89 -11.95 -17.37
CA ARG A 290 -15.98 -12.19 -18.31
C ARG A 290 -15.50 -11.97 -19.73
N LYS A 291 -16.13 -12.67 -20.66
CA LYS A 291 -15.93 -12.53 -22.10
C LYS A 291 -17.25 -12.51 -22.82
N SER A 292 -17.29 -11.81 -23.94
CA SER A 292 -18.39 -11.86 -24.89
C SER A 292 -17.85 -11.72 -26.30
N GLY A 293 -18.63 -12.19 -27.27
CA GLY A 293 -18.30 -12.05 -28.68
C GLY A 293 -19.30 -12.74 -29.58
N ILE A 294 -18.98 -12.76 -30.87
CA ILE A 294 -19.70 -13.47 -31.91
C ILE A 294 -18.75 -14.50 -32.50
N ARG A 295 -19.06 -15.78 -32.32
CA ARG A 295 -18.29 -16.89 -32.89
C ARG A 295 -19.10 -17.55 -33.99
N ASP A 296 -18.57 -17.60 -35.20
CA ASP A 296 -19.22 -18.20 -36.37
C ASP A 296 -20.66 -17.68 -36.59
N GLY A 297 -20.88 -16.40 -36.30
CA GLY A 297 -22.19 -15.72 -36.41
C GLY A 297 -23.09 -15.83 -35.17
N GLU A 298 -22.73 -16.65 -34.17
CA GLU A 298 -23.52 -16.82 -32.96
C GLU A 298 -22.94 -16.01 -31.78
N ARG A 299 -23.81 -15.26 -31.10
CA ARG A 299 -23.40 -14.49 -29.91
C ARG A 299 -23.21 -15.44 -28.73
N PHE A 300 -22.11 -15.25 -28.01
CA PHE A 300 -21.85 -15.96 -26.76
C PHE A 300 -21.35 -15.01 -25.67
N GLU A 301 -21.53 -15.46 -24.43
CA GLU A 301 -20.96 -14.88 -23.22
C GLU A 301 -20.33 -16.01 -22.40
N GLY A 302 -19.34 -15.69 -21.59
CA GLY A 302 -18.71 -16.64 -20.68
C GLY A 302 -17.98 -15.95 -19.55
N SER A 303 -17.60 -16.72 -18.55
CA SER A 303 -16.77 -16.26 -17.45
C SER A 303 -15.71 -17.30 -17.12
N GLY A 304 -14.81 -16.96 -16.22
CA GLY A 304 -13.78 -17.89 -15.79
C GLY A 304 -12.84 -17.26 -14.77
N ARG A 305 -11.80 -18.01 -14.44
CA ARG A 305 -10.73 -17.58 -13.54
C ARG A 305 -9.38 -17.68 -14.23
N LYS A 306 -8.51 -16.73 -13.91
CA LYS A 306 -7.12 -16.67 -14.35
C LYS A 306 -6.21 -16.55 -13.15
N THR A 307 -5.08 -17.23 -13.22
CA THR A 307 -3.95 -17.01 -12.34
C THR A 307 -2.76 -16.55 -13.17
N ILE A 308 -2.09 -15.49 -12.72
CA ILE A 308 -0.96 -14.91 -13.44
C ILE A 308 0.20 -14.76 -12.47
N GLN A 309 1.33 -15.35 -12.81
CA GLN A 309 2.59 -15.17 -12.10
C GLN A 309 3.41 -14.08 -12.77
N PHE A 310 3.94 -13.17 -11.95
CA PHE A 310 4.83 -12.11 -12.38
C PHE A 310 6.20 -12.25 -11.75
N VAL A 311 7.21 -11.82 -12.49
CA VAL A 311 8.60 -11.74 -12.06
C VAL A 311 9.16 -10.37 -12.39
N ARG A 312 9.97 -9.82 -11.49
CA ARG A 312 10.69 -8.56 -11.72
C ARG A 312 11.93 -8.85 -12.57
N THR A 313 12.04 -8.13 -13.70
CA THR A 313 13.22 -8.16 -14.58
C THR A 313 14.01 -6.86 -14.44
N PRO A 314 15.25 -6.76 -14.97
CA PRO A 314 16.00 -5.50 -15.00
C PRO A 314 15.26 -4.35 -15.70
N THR A 315 14.31 -4.67 -16.59
CA THR A 315 13.53 -3.71 -17.39
C THR A 315 12.09 -3.53 -16.91
N GLY A 316 11.76 -4.00 -15.69
CA GLY A 316 10.42 -3.91 -15.11
C GLY A 316 9.76 -5.26 -14.91
N TRP A 317 8.50 -5.25 -14.45
CA TRP A 317 7.75 -6.49 -14.22
C TRP A 317 7.30 -7.13 -15.53
N ARG A 318 7.27 -8.47 -15.55
CA ARG A 318 6.79 -9.28 -16.67
C ARG A 318 6.04 -10.50 -16.16
N MET A 319 5.13 -11.02 -16.98
CA MET A 319 4.45 -12.28 -16.71
C MET A 319 5.38 -13.45 -17.04
N SER A 320 5.53 -14.39 -16.10
CA SER A 320 6.26 -15.64 -16.31
C SER A 320 5.34 -16.78 -16.69
N SER A 321 4.14 -16.82 -16.12
CA SER A 321 3.14 -17.82 -16.46
C SER A 321 1.72 -17.31 -16.27
N MET A 322 0.78 -17.89 -17.01
CA MET A 322 -0.65 -17.71 -16.81
C MET A 322 -1.37 -19.04 -16.97
N ALA A 323 -2.34 -19.33 -16.09
CA ALA A 323 -3.29 -20.41 -16.27
C ALA A 323 -4.72 -19.88 -16.25
N TRP A 324 -5.64 -20.50 -16.99
CA TRP A 324 -7.05 -20.16 -16.89
C TRP A 324 -7.97 -21.37 -16.99
N GLU A 325 -9.15 -21.20 -16.43
CA GLU A 325 -10.29 -22.13 -16.49
C GLU A 325 -11.55 -21.32 -16.80
N ASP A 326 -12.33 -21.78 -17.78
CA ASP A 326 -13.65 -21.24 -18.10
C ASP A 326 -14.69 -21.88 -17.17
N MET A 327 -15.68 -21.10 -16.73
CA MET A 327 -16.83 -21.55 -15.92
C MET A 327 -18.13 -21.54 -16.73
#